data_AF-A0A7V3WES1-F1
#
_entry.id   AF-A0A7V3WES1-F1
#
_cell.length_a   1.000
_cell.length_b   1.000
_cell.length_c   1.000
_cell.angle_alpha   90.00
_cell.angle_beta   90.00
_cell.angle_gamma   90.00
#
_symmetry.space_group_name_H-M   'P 1'
#
loop_
_entity.id
_entity.type
_entity.pdbx_description
1 polymer ?
#
loop_
_entity_poly.entity_id
_entity_poly.type
_entity_poly.pdbx_seq_one_letter_code
_entity_poly.pdbx_strand_id
1 'polypeptide(L)'
;MSVSSTGSRGRAFGSQMYCTSGAEDLDSGYRNPRVLQYQRKEKSLPTRRNYSVIHQIDTEPTHPETVTPETPLETLNLNWRERDLPEHLRTKHVHRLHPYLGKFIPQLVEVFLRKFFRAGQTVMDPFCGSGTTLVQANEMGIHAVGYDVSAFNVLLCRAKTTRYNLDLMEKEVLDALEKVRRRTCSQDPVQLSLLMEQQDIIYDTDGLSSSEYLQKWYAPQALRELLTYRDIVKQGDYEYKDLLYVILSRSARSARLTTHYDLDFPKEPVTAPYWCHKHRRVCEPTLEAFK
;
A
#
# COMPACT_ATOMS: atom_id res chain seq x y z
N MET A 1 -18.40 -67.07 -27.76
CA MET A 1 -19.76 -66.65 -28.17
C MET A 1 -19.88 -65.17 -27.78
N SER A 2 -19.47 -64.21 -28.62
CA SER A 2 -20.01 -63.73 -29.90
C SER A 2 -21.14 -62.69 -29.74
N VAL A 3 -20.96 -61.55 -30.45
CA VAL A 3 -21.97 -60.58 -30.97
C VAL A 3 -22.55 -59.63 -29.89
N SER A 4 -22.30 -58.30 -29.83
CA SER A 4 -22.33 -57.16 -30.79
C SER A 4 -23.70 -56.50 -31.00
N SER A 5 -23.67 -55.20 -31.36
CA SER A 5 -24.74 -54.32 -31.91
C SER A 5 -25.74 -53.74 -30.88
N THR A 6 -26.30 -52.52 -30.95
CA THR A 6 -26.36 -51.36 -31.90
C THR A 6 -27.11 -50.26 -31.11
N GLY A 7 -26.83 -48.96 -31.18
CA GLY A 7 -27.15 -48.05 -32.29
C GLY A 7 -28.60 -47.52 -32.23
N SER A 8 -28.80 -46.21 -31.96
CA SER A 8 -29.68 -45.27 -32.72
C SER A 8 -30.40 -44.15 -31.91
N ARG A 9 -30.07 -42.90 -32.31
CA ARG A 9 -30.86 -41.67 -32.57
C ARG A 9 -32.30 -41.50 -32.02
N GLY A 10 -32.61 -40.30 -31.53
CA GLY A 10 -33.91 -39.64 -31.80
C GLY A 10 -34.50 -38.63 -30.79
N ARG A 11 -34.28 -37.33 -31.05
CA ARG A 11 -35.14 -36.11 -30.89
C ARG A 11 -36.18 -35.91 -29.74
N ALA A 12 -35.98 -34.79 -29.04
CA ALA A 12 -36.86 -33.60 -28.83
C ALA A 12 -38.29 -33.71 -28.26
N PHE A 13 -38.51 -33.05 -27.12
CA PHE A 13 -39.70 -32.28 -26.65
C PHE A 13 -39.18 -31.42 -25.46
N GLY A 14 -39.41 -30.12 -25.24
CA GLY A 14 -40.42 -29.19 -25.74
C GLY A 14 -41.49 -28.93 -24.68
N SER A 15 -41.31 -27.93 -23.79
CA SER A 15 -42.44 -27.17 -23.21
C SER A 15 -41.97 -25.95 -22.41
N GLN A 16 -42.32 -24.80 -22.97
CA GLN A 16 -42.34 -23.45 -22.43
C GLN A 16 -43.74 -23.24 -21.82
N MET A 17 -43.89 -22.53 -20.69
CA MET A 17 -45.20 -22.05 -20.22
C MET A 17 -45.13 -20.56 -19.88
N TYR A 18 -46.08 -19.82 -20.47
CA TYR A 18 -46.46 -18.43 -20.22
C TYR A 18 -47.86 -18.40 -19.58
N CYS A 19 -48.15 -17.37 -18.76
CA CYS A 19 -49.44 -16.66 -18.59
C CYS A 19 -49.24 -15.56 -17.51
N THR A 20 -49.12 -14.26 -17.79
CA THR A 20 -50.12 -13.20 -18.11
C THR A 20 -51.12 -12.80 -17.00
N SER A 21 -50.92 -11.55 -16.53
CA SER A 21 -51.86 -10.45 -16.22
C SER A 21 -52.94 -10.56 -15.13
N GLY A 22 -52.97 -9.53 -14.27
CA GLY A 22 -54.12 -9.06 -13.49
C GLY A 22 -53.69 -7.89 -12.57
N ALA A 23 -54.16 -6.68 -12.86
CA ALA A 23 -53.85 -5.43 -12.17
C ALA A 23 -54.75 -5.20 -10.96
N GLU A 24 -54.28 -4.45 -9.96
CA GLU A 24 -55.11 -3.54 -9.15
C GLU A 24 -54.24 -2.43 -8.54
N ASP A 25 -54.70 -1.20 -8.74
CA ASP A 25 -54.11 0.09 -8.39
C ASP A 25 -54.15 0.36 -6.88
N LEU A 26 -53.08 0.95 -6.32
CA LEU A 26 -53.19 1.94 -5.24
C LEU A 26 -52.05 2.97 -5.35
N ASP A 27 -52.46 4.17 -5.77
CA ASP A 27 -51.71 5.41 -5.89
C ASP A 27 -51.44 6.03 -4.51
N SER A 28 -50.18 6.37 -4.19
CA SER A 28 -49.90 7.47 -3.26
C SER A 28 -48.54 8.10 -3.57
N GLY A 29 -48.61 9.31 -4.09
CA GLY A 29 -47.50 10.05 -4.69
C GLY A 29 -46.30 10.35 -3.80
N TYR A 30 -45.12 10.24 -4.41
CA TYR A 30 -43.97 11.11 -4.14
C TYR A 30 -43.33 11.49 -5.48
N ARG A 31 -43.49 12.76 -5.87
CA ARG A 31 -42.98 13.31 -7.15
C ARG A 31 -41.46 13.55 -7.06
N ASN A 32 -40.73 12.92 -7.99
CA ASN A 32 -39.30 13.09 -8.23
C ASN A 32 -39.01 14.42 -8.98
N PRO A 33 -38.19 15.35 -8.45
CA PRO A 33 -37.89 16.58 -9.16
C PRO A 33 -36.76 16.42 -10.20
N ARG A 34 -37.16 16.60 -11.47
CA ARG A 34 -36.36 17.10 -12.61
C ARG A 34 -35.13 16.28 -13.05
N VAL A 35 -35.39 15.30 -13.92
CA VAL A 35 -34.41 14.84 -14.91
C VAL A 35 -34.26 15.94 -15.97
N LEU A 36 -33.15 16.68 -15.93
CA LEU A 36 -32.73 17.55 -17.02
C LEU A 36 -32.35 16.67 -18.21
N GLN A 37 -33.18 16.66 -19.26
CA GLN A 37 -32.86 16.02 -20.53
C GLN A 37 -31.68 16.76 -21.18
N TYR A 38 -30.51 16.16 -21.11
CA TYR A 38 -29.33 16.62 -21.85
C TYR A 38 -29.50 16.23 -23.32
N GLN A 39 -29.92 17.17 -24.18
CA GLN A 39 -29.92 16.98 -25.63
C GLN A 39 -28.47 16.89 -26.13
N ARG A 40 -28.05 15.68 -26.50
CA ARG A 40 -26.75 15.41 -27.12
C ARG A 40 -26.76 16.02 -28.53
N LYS A 41 -26.18 17.21 -28.70
CA LYS A 41 -25.78 17.69 -30.03
C LYS A 41 -24.68 16.76 -30.55
N GLU A 42 -24.99 15.95 -31.54
CA GLU A 42 -23.99 15.21 -32.31
C GLU A 42 -23.11 16.20 -33.07
N LYS A 43 -22.02 16.64 -32.43
CA LYS A 43 -20.87 17.17 -33.15
C LYS A 43 -20.03 15.97 -33.57
N SER A 44 -19.85 15.81 -34.89
CA SER A 44 -18.94 14.83 -35.47
C SER A 44 -17.55 14.96 -34.82
N LEU A 45 -17.17 13.98 -34.01
CA LEU A 45 -15.82 13.86 -33.46
C LEU A 45 -14.86 13.62 -34.63
N PRO A 46 -13.68 14.29 -34.67
CA PRO A 46 -12.68 13.97 -35.67
C PRO A 46 -12.30 12.50 -35.54
N THR A 47 -12.26 11.79 -36.66
CA THR A 47 -11.80 10.40 -36.76
C THR A 47 -10.48 10.23 -36.01
N ARG A 48 -10.52 9.54 -34.86
CA ARG A 48 -9.32 9.13 -34.12
C ARG A 48 -8.46 8.26 -35.04
N ARG A 49 -7.33 8.79 -35.50
CA ARG A 49 -6.26 7.94 -36.03
C ARG A 49 -5.72 7.11 -34.86
N ASN A 50 -5.91 5.79 -34.92
CA ASN A 50 -5.32 4.86 -33.96
C ASN A 50 -3.81 4.80 -34.20
N TYR A 51 -3.04 5.59 -33.48
CA TYR A 51 -1.59 5.42 -33.40
C TYR A 51 -1.30 4.45 -32.25
N SER A 52 -1.22 3.15 -32.56
CA SER A 52 -0.60 2.19 -31.64
C SER A 52 0.84 1.98 -32.10
N VAL A 53 1.77 2.72 -31.52
CA VAL A 53 3.20 2.43 -31.69
C VAL A 53 3.54 1.28 -30.74
N ILE A 54 3.83 0.12 -31.31
CA ILE A 54 4.34 -1.03 -30.56
C ILE A 54 5.86 -0.94 -30.63
N HIS A 55 6.50 -0.56 -29.52
CA HIS A 55 7.96 -0.61 -29.41
C HIS A 55 8.41 -2.08 -29.44
N GLN A 56 9.35 -2.41 -30.34
CA GLN A 56 9.96 -3.74 -30.37
C GLN A 56 10.79 -3.96 -29.10
N ILE A 57 10.87 -5.23 -28.65
CA ILE A 57 11.51 -5.67 -27.39
C ILE A 57 12.98 -5.21 -27.25
N ASP A 58 13.65 -4.91 -28.36
CA ASP A 58 15.07 -4.52 -28.40
C ASP A 58 15.33 -3.01 -28.41
N THR A 59 14.28 -2.18 -28.34
CA THR A 59 14.46 -0.72 -28.26
C THR A 59 14.78 -0.28 -26.83
N GLU A 60 15.71 0.66 -26.70
CA GLU A 60 16.09 1.21 -25.40
C GLU A 60 14.89 1.94 -24.76
N PRO A 61 14.59 1.69 -23.46
CA PRO A 61 13.54 2.42 -22.77
C PRO A 61 13.83 3.92 -22.73
N THR A 62 12.78 4.73 -22.62
CA THR A 62 12.93 6.17 -22.47
C THR A 62 13.68 6.50 -21.19
N HIS A 63 14.67 7.36 -21.28
CA HIS A 63 15.34 7.95 -20.12
C HIS A 63 14.54 9.18 -19.66
N PRO A 64 13.95 9.19 -18.44
CA PRO A 64 13.02 10.24 -18.02
C PRO A 64 13.59 11.66 -18.17
N GLU A 65 14.86 11.86 -17.87
CA GLU A 65 15.58 13.13 -17.96
C GLU A 65 15.62 13.74 -19.37
N THR A 66 15.44 12.94 -20.41
CA THR A 66 15.43 13.39 -21.81
C THR A 66 14.08 13.92 -22.27
N VAL A 67 13.03 13.72 -21.48
CA VAL A 67 11.66 14.10 -21.84
C VAL A 67 11.42 15.58 -21.59
N THR A 68 10.85 16.25 -22.59
CA THR A 68 10.43 17.66 -22.54
C THR A 68 8.96 17.79 -22.92
N PRO A 69 8.34 18.97 -22.73
CA PRO A 69 6.98 19.24 -23.21
C PRO A 69 6.79 19.04 -24.72
N GLU A 70 7.86 19.08 -25.51
CA GLU A 70 7.86 18.93 -26.97
C GLU A 70 8.04 17.47 -27.43
N THR A 71 8.52 16.57 -26.57
CA THR A 71 8.76 15.14 -26.92
C THR A 71 7.49 14.44 -27.40
N PRO A 72 7.39 13.91 -28.63
CA PRO A 72 6.16 13.25 -29.10
C PRO A 72 5.78 12.02 -28.25
N LEU A 73 4.49 11.83 -27.95
CA LEU A 73 4.04 10.74 -27.07
C LEU A 73 4.28 9.36 -27.68
N GLU A 74 4.14 9.27 -29.00
CA GLU A 74 4.41 8.09 -29.81
C GLU A 74 5.88 7.64 -29.81
N THR A 75 6.80 8.47 -29.30
CA THR A 75 8.22 8.12 -29.15
C THR A 75 8.58 7.57 -27.77
N LEU A 76 7.65 7.60 -26.81
CA LEU A 76 7.91 7.18 -25.44
C LEU A 76 7.87 5.65 -25.29
N ASN A 77 9.04 5.04 -25.09
CA ASN A 77 9.18 3.63 -24.78
C ASN A 77 9.19 3.39 -23.26
N LEU A 78 8.02 3.09 -22.70
CA LEU A 78 7.83 2.89 -21.25
C LEU A 78 8.06 1.43 -20.80
N ASN A 79 8.66 0.59 -21.64
CA ASN A 79 8.83 -0.85 -21.40
C ASN A 79 10.18 -1.18 -20.73
N TRP A 80 10.45 -0.61 -19.55
CA TRP A 80 11.64 -0.98 -18.78
C TRP A 80 11.56 -2.43 -18.28
N ARG A 81 12.63 -3.19 -18.49
CA ARG A 81 12.85 -4.51 -17.91
C ARG A 81 13.60 -4.38 -16.59
N GLU A 82 13.63 -5.45 -15.79
CA GLU A 82 14.37 -5.45 -14.52
C GLU A 82 15.87 -5.14 -14.67
N ARG A 83 16.46 -5.55 -15.81
CA ARG A 83 17.86 -5.23 -16.14
C ARG A 83 18.09 -3.75 -16.48
N ASP A 84 17.06 -3.07 -17.00
CA ASP A 84 17.15 -1.67 -17.42
C ASP A 84 16.92 -0.73 -16.20
N LEU A 85 16.09 -1.15 -15.24
CA LEU A 85 15.84 -0.43 -13.97
C LEU A 85 15.98 -1.35 -12.75
N PRO A 86 17.22 -1.61 -12.29
CA PRO A 86 17.47 -2.40 -11.09
C PRO A 86 16.84 -1.78 -9.83
N GLU A 87 16.67 -2.60 -8.79
CA GLU A 87 15.87 -2.23 -7.61
C GLU A 87 16.24 -0.89 -6.99
N HIS A 88 17.54 -0.67 -6.79
CA HIS A 88 18.05 0.53 -6.14
C HIS A 88 17.68 1.81 -6.91
N LEU A 89 17.54 1.74 -8.24
CA LEU A 89 17.10 2.86 -9.08
C LEU A 89 15.57 3.03 -9.08
N ARG A 90 14.80 1.93 -9.17
CA ARG A 90 13.32 1.97 -9.11
C ARG A 90 12.76 2.34 -7.73
N THR A 91 13.61 2.41 -6.71
CA THR A 91 13.25 2.86 -5.36
C THR A 91 14.12 4.02 -4.87
N LYS A 92 14.44 4.99 -5.74
CA LYS A 92 15.23 6.18 -5.37
C LYS A 92 14.62 6.93 -4.16
N HIS A 93 15.44 7.71 -3.47
CA HIS A 93 15.01 8.60 -2.37
C HIS A 93 14.23 7.88 -1.26
N VAL A 94 13.10 8.47 -0.84
CA VAL A 94 12.22 8.00 0.23
C VAL A 94 11.30 6.83 -0.18
N HIS A 95 11.40 6.32 -1.41
CA HIS A 95 10.52 5.24 -1.90
C HIS A 95 10.78 3.88 -1.24
N ARG A 96 11.87 3.74 -0.47
CA ARG A 96 12.19 2.57 0.37
C ARG A 96 11.70 2.68 1.81
N LEU A 97 11.19 3.84 2.23
CA LEU A 97 10.81 4.11 3.63
C LEU A 97 9.82 3.08 4.18
N HIS A 98 8.82 2.70 3.37
CA HIS A 98 7.88 1.63 3.70
C HIS A 98 7.56 0.79 2.45
N PRO A 99 7.61 -0.56 2.55
CA PRO A 99 7.17 -1.45 1.47
C PRO A 99 5.70 -1.23 1.15
N TYR A 100 5.36 -1.23 -0.13
CA TYR A 100 4.01 -1.00 -0.63
C TYR A 100 3.80 -1.82 -1.91
N LEU A 101 2.74 -2.62 -1.93
CA LEU A 101 2.38 -3.44 -3.06
C LEU A 101 1.68 -2.59 -4.12
N GLY A 102 1.95 -2.83 -5.40
CA GLY A 102 1.29 -2.09 -6.49
C GLY A 102 1.77 -0.66 -6.69
N LYS A 103 2.96 -0.29 -6.21
CA LYS A 103 3.59 1.00 -6.56
C LYS A 103 4.07 1.01 -8.01
N PHE A 104 3.80 2.10 -8.73
CA PHE A 104 4.51 2.38 -9.98
C PHE A 104 5.94 2.84 -9.71
N ILE A 105 6.82 2.60 -10.68
CA ILE A 105 8.21 3.06 -10.65
C ILE A 105 8.26 4.61 -10.74
N PRO A 106 9.12 5.29 -9.97
CA PRO A 106 9.24 6.75 -10.01
C PRO A 106 9.52 7.30 -11.41
N GLN A 107 10.30 6.58 -12.22
CA GLN A 107 10.69 6.95 -13.58
C GLN A 107 9.49 7.13 -14.52
N LEU A 108 8.46 6.29 -14.38
CA LEU A 108 7.24 6.41 -15.17
C LEU A 108 6.55 7.75 -14.91
N VAL A 109 6.50 8.16 -13.64
CA VAL A 109 5.86 9.43 -13.28
C VAL A 109 6.72 10.61 -13.67
N GLU A 110 8.04 10.50 -13.53
CA GLU A 110 8.97 11.54 -13.97
C GLU A 110 8.78 11.86 -15.46
N VAL A 111 8.63 10.85 -16.33
CA VAL A 111 8.31 11.05 -17.75
C VAL A 111 7.07 11.93 -17.93
N PHE A 112 5.97 11.59 -17.26
CA PHE A 112 4.72 12.32 -17.44
C PHE A 112 4.73 13.72 -16.81
N LEU A 113 5.38 13.88 -15.66
CA LEU A 113 5.55 15.19 -15.04
C LEU A 113 6.38 16.11 -15.93
N ARG A 114 7.49 15.64 -16.51
CA ARG A 114 8.31 16.43 -17.43
C ARG A 114 7.58 16.80 -18.72
N LYS A 115 6.77 15.86 -19.23
CA LYS A 115 6.01 16.04 -20.47
C LYS A 115 4.86 17.04 -20.34
N PHE A 116 4.20 17.09 -19.18
CA PHE A 116 2.93 17.83 -19.03
C PHE A 116 2.96 18.97 -18.01
N PHE A 117 3.97 19.05 -17.15
CA PHE A 117 4.03 20.04 -16.08
C PHE A 117 5.34 20.82 -16.10
N ARG A 118 5.29 22.01 -15.50
CA ARG A 118 6.40 22.90 -15.21
C ARG A 118 6.43 23.21 -13.71
N ALA A 119 7.60 23.58 -13.19
CA ALA A 119 7.74 24.01 -11.81
C ALA A 119 6.73 25.14 -11.48
N GLY A 120 6.14 25.09 -10.29
CA GLY A 120 5.08 25.98 -9.84
C GLY A 120 3.67 25.62 -10.33
N GLN A 121 3.50 24.66 -11.25
CA GLN A 121 2.18 24.10 -11.56
C GLN A 121 1.75 23.09 -10.50
N THR A 122 0.47 22.69 -10.53
CA THR A 122 -0.10 21.74 -9.56
C THR A 122 -0.55 20.45 -10.25
N VAL A 123 -0.08 19.30 -9.76
CA VAL A 123 -0.58 17.97 -10.12
C VAL A 123 -1.49 17.42 -9.03
N MET A 124 -2.51 16.69 -9.43
CA MET A 124 -3.48 16.05 -8.55
C MET A 124 -3.48 14.54 -8.80
N ASP A 125 -3.28 13.75 -7.75
CA ASP A 125 -3.36 12.29 -7.78
C ASP A 125 -4.52 11.82 -6.87
N PRO A 126 -5.67 11.42 -7.44
CA PRO A 126 -6.84 11.03 -6.65
C PRO A 126 -6.73 9.65 -6.00
N PHE A 127 -5.65 8.89 -6.29
CA PHE A 127 -5.39 7.56 -5.74
C PHE A 127 -3.89 7.43 -5.41
N CYS A 128 -3.40 8.34 -4.57
CA CYS A 128 -1.97 8.58 -4.44
C CYS A 128 -1.18 7.42 -3.83
N GLY A 129 -1.83 6.48 -3.15
CA GLY A 129 -1.20 5.27 -2.62
C GLY A 129 -0.02 5.61 -1.72
N SER A 130 1.16 5.06 -2.03
CA SER A 130 2.38 5.37 -1.29
C SER A 130 3.03 6.74 -1.61
N GLY A 131 2.39 7.56 -2.45
CA GLY A 131 2.77 8.94 -2.71
C GLY A 131 3.82 9.14 -3.80
N THR A 132 4.01 8.18 -4.70
CA THR A 132 5.09 8.26 -5.71
C THR A 132 4.94 9.51 -6.59
N THR A 133 3.73 9.86 -7.02
CA THR A 133 3.45 11.10 -7.76
C THR A 133 3.82 12.35 -6.99
N LEU A 134 3.46 12.41 -5.70
CA LEU A 134 3.70 13.57 -4.86
C LEU A 134 5.19 13.81 -4.63
N VAL A 135 5.95 12.73 -4.37
CA VAL A 135 7.40 12.81 -4.18
C VAL A 135 8.10 13.27 -5.46
N GLN A 136 7.74 12.72 -6.62
CA GLN A 136 8.35 13.13 -7.90
C GLN A 136 7.98 14.56 -8.30
N ALA A 137 6.74 14.98 -8.06
CA ALA A 137 6.33 16.36 -8.26
C ALA A 137 7.15 17.33 -7.38
N ASN A 138 7.31 17.01 -6.09
CA ASN A 138 8.11 17.81 -5.17
C ASN A 138 9.58 17.92 -5.60
N GLU A 139 10.20 16.82 -6.05
CA GLU A 139 11.57 16.79 -6.58
C GLU A 139 11.75 17.75 -7.77
N MET A 140 10.69 17.96 -8.55
CA MET A 140 10.69 18.80 -9.75
C MET A 140 10.14 20.22 -9.52
N GLY A 141 9.87 20.60 -8.27
CA GLY A 141 9.29 21.90 -7.93
C GLY A 141 7.83 22.09 -8.39
N ILE A 142 7.11 20.99 -8.63
CA ILE A 142 5.68 20.96 -8.96
C ILE A 142 4.90 20.79 -7.65
N HIS A 143 3.87 21.60 -7.45
CA HIS A 143 2.96 21.43 -6.32
C HIS A 143 2.11 20.17 -6.50
N ALA A 144 1.83 19.45 -5.42
CA ALA A 144 1.11 18.18 -5.52
C ALA A 144 0.00 18.10 -4.49
N VAL A 145 -1.16 17.60 -4.92
CA VAL A 145 -2.30 17.25 -4.07
C VAL A 145 -2.61 15.78 -4.27
N GLY A 146 -2.70 15.02 -3.18
CA GLY A 146 -2.98 13.58 -3.22
C GLY A 146 -4.16 13.21 -2.36
N TYR A 147 -5.00 12.30 -2.86
CA TYR A 147 -6.09 11.70 -2.10
C TYR A 147 -5.92 10.18 -2.06
N ASP A 148 -6.23 9.60 -0.91
CA ASP A 148 -6.32 8.16 -0.74
C ASP A 148 -7.35 7.87 0.38
N VAL A 149 -8.07 6.76 0.26
CA VAL A 149 -9.04 6.33 1.27
C VAL A 149 -8.35 5.76 2.51
N SER A 150 -7.15 5.22 2.35
CA SER A 150 -6.35 4.65 3.42
C SER A 150 -5.67 5.76 4.22
N ALA A 151 -6.04 5.90 5.49
CA ALA A 151 -5.39 6.82 6.42
C ALA A 151 -3.87 6.54 6.54
N PHE A 152 -3.48 5.27 6.45
CA PHE A 152 -2.07 4.88 6.45
C PHE A 152 -1.32 5.42 5.22
N ASN A 153 -1.93 5.35 4.03
CA ASN A 153 -1.34 5.87 2.80
C ASN A 153 -1.14 7.39 2.88
N VAL A 154 -2.13 8.11 3.40
CA VAL A 154 -2.03 9.54 3.66
C VAL A 154 -0.90 9.87 4.64
N LEU A 155 -0.79 9.11 5.75
CA LEU A 155 0.29 9.26 6.73
C LEU A 155 1.67 9.01 6.10
N LEU A 156 1.81 7.95 5.29
CA LEU A 156 3.04 7.64 4.57
C LEU A 156 3.41 8.74 3.56
N CYS A 157 2.42 9.28 2.85
CA CYS A 157 2.63 10.40 1.93
C CYS A 157 3.16 11.62 2.67
N ARG A 158 2.51 12.03 3.77
CA ARG A 158 2.97 13.13 4.62
C ARG A 158 4.41 12.92 5.06
N ALA A 159 4.72 11.76 5.64
CA ALA A 159 6.08 11.43 6.06
C ALA A 159 7.11 11.53 4.92
N LYS A 160 6.75 11.16 3.69
CA LYS A 160 7.65 11.24 2.52
C LYS A 160 7.78 12.66 1.94
N THR A 161 6.79 13.52 2.13
CA THR A 161 6.75 14.86 1.51
C THR A 161 7.04 16.01 2.47
N THR A 162 7.07 15.75 3.78
CA THR A 162 7.45 16.72 4.81
C THR A 162 8.89 17.18 4.62
N ARG A 163 9.14 18.46 4.87
CA ARG A 163 10.50 19.00 5.02
C ARG A 163 10.97 18.78 6.43
N TYR A 164 12.11 18.14 6.60
CA TYR A 164 12.67 17.82 7.90
C TYR A 164 13.84 18.75 8.23
N ASN A 165 13.88 19.25 9.46
CA ASN A 165 15.14 19.59 10.11
C ASN A 165 15.82 18.27 10.48
N LEU A 166 16.94 17.96 9.84
CA LEU A 166 17.60 16.65 9.97
C LEU A 166 18.11 16.40 11.39
N ASP A 167 18.65 17.42 12.07
CA ASP A 167 19.19 17.28 13.43
C ASP A 167 18.05 17.01 14.43
N LEU A 168 16.94 17.73 14.30
CA LEU A 168 15.76 17.50 15.14
C LEU A 168 15.15 16.13 14.85
N MET A 169 15.02 15.76 13.58
CA MET A 169 14.47 14.47 13.16
C MET A 169 15.28 13.31 13.73
N GLU A 170 16.61 13.36 13.61
CA GLU A 170 17.49 12.35 14.18
C GLU A 170 17.33 12.28 15.70
N LYS A 171 17.33 13.44 16.38
CA LYS A 171 17.13 13.53 17.83
C LYS A 171 15.81 12.90 18.27
N GLU A 172 14.70 13.19 17.59
CA GLU A 172 13.38 12.64 17.94
C GLU A 172 13.30 11.13 17.74
N VAL A 173 13.85 10.62 16.63
CA VAL A 173 13.90 9.18 16.35
C VAL A 173 14.71 8.45 17.42
N LEU A 174 15.89 8.97 17.76
CA LEU A 174 16.76 8.37 18.78
C LEU A 174 16.17 8.47 20.19
N ASP A 175 15.55 9.60 20.54
CA ASP A 175 14.88 9.78 21.83
C ASP A 175 13.72 8.80 22.00
N ALA A 176 12.87 8.63 20.98
CA ALA A 176 11.78 7.66 21.01
C ALA A 176 12.31 6.23 21.20
N LEU A 177 13.36 5.86 20.45
CA LEU A 177 14.00 4.54 20.55
C LEU A 177 14.59 4.28 21.94
N GLU A 178 15.32 5.25 22.50
CA GLU A 178 15.95 5.12 23.82
C GLU A 178 14.90 5.04 24.94
N LYS A 179 13.81 5.80 24.81
CA LYS A 179 12.65 5.72 25.70
C LYS A 179 11.95 4.36 25.67
N VAL A 180 11.97 3.63 24.55
CA VAL A 180 11.48 2.24 24.50
C VAL A 180 12.48 1.33 25.20
N ARG A 181 13.77 1.37 24.84
CA ARG A 181 14.81 0.52 25.44
C ARG A 181 14.82 0.57 26.95
N ARG A 182 14.78 1.77 27.53
CA ARG A 182 14.75 1.95 28.99
C ARG A 182 13.54 1.30 29.65
N ARG A 183 12.39 1.26 28.95
CA ARG A 183 11.13 0.72 29.48
C ARG A 183 10.99 -0.79 29.25
N THR A 184 11.67 -1.36 28.25
CA THR A 184 11.49 -2.76 27.85
C THR A 184 12.70 -3.65 28.13
N CYS A 185 13.92 -3.10 28.21
CA CYS A 185 15.15 -3.88 28.44
C CYS A 185 15.56 -3.99 29.92
N SER A 186 14.81 -3.40 30.85
CA SER A 186 15.12 -3.45 32.29
C SER A 186 14.04 -4.20 33.06
N GLN A 187 14.21 -5.52 33.23
CA GLN A 187 13.82 -6.25 34.45
C GLN A 187 14.36 -7.69 34.44
N ASP A 188 15.03 -8.05 35.53
CA ASP A 188 15.30 -9.42 35.94
C ASP A 188 13.96 -10.20 36.03
N PRO A 189 13.83 -11.41 35.45
CA PRO A 189 12.60 -12.20 35.47
C PRO A 189 11.98 -12.36 36.87
N VAL A 190 12.80 -12.34 37.93
CA VAL A 190 12.36 -12.46 39.32
C VAL A 190 11.64 -11.18 39.79
N GLN A 191 12.15 -10.00 39.43
CA GLN A 191 11.49 -8.73 39.72
C GLN A 191 10.22 -8.55 38.89
N LEU A 192 10.19 -9.10 37.67
CA LEU A 192 9.01 -9.08 36.82
C LEU A 192 7.84 -9.85 37.47
N SER A 193 8.09 -10.96 38.17
CA SER A 193 7.01 -11.70 38.86
C SER A 193 6.39 -10.94 40.05
N LEU A 194 7.20 -10.19 40.81
CA LEU A 194 6.72 -9.34 41.92
C LEU A 194 6.08 -8.04 41.42
N LEU A 195 6.58 -7.49 40.31
CA LEU A 195 6.03 -6.30 39.68
C LEU A 195 4.78 -6.62 38.85
N MET A 196 4.58 -7.85 38.38
CA MET A 196 3.36 -8.25 37.66
C MET A 196 2.11 -8.26 38.55
N GLU A 197 2.25 -8.31 39.88
CA GLU A 197 1.13 -8.15 40.81
C GLU A 197 0.81 -6.67 41.14
N GLN A 198 1.68 -5.71 40.79
CA GLN A 198 1.50 -4.28 41.13
C GLN A 198 1.71 -3.29 39.98
N GLN A 199 2.22 -3.73 38.84
CA GLN A 199 2.35 -2.96 37.62
C GLN A 199 1.60 -3.75 36.56
N ASP A 200 0.30 -3.46 36.52
CA ASP A 200 -0.46 -3.43 35.28
C ASP A 200 0.47 -3.09 34.12
N ILE A 201 0.22 -3.68 32.96
CA ILE A 201 0.71 -3.16 31.70
C ILE A 201 0.35 -1.67 31.68
N ILE A 202 1.31 -0.78 32.03
CA ILE A 202 1.09 0.66 32.27
C ILE A 202 0.58 1.37 30.98
N TYR A 203 0.53 0.65 29.87
CA TYR A 203 0.32 1.17 28.52
C TYR A 203 -0.74 0.36 27.75
N ASP A 204 -1.88 0.11 28.39
CA ASP A 204 -3.09 -0.33 27.70
C ASP A 204 -4.15 0.77 27.60
N THR A 205 -3.74 1.97 27.17
CA THR A 205 -4.67 3.11 27.04
C THR A 205 -5.88 2.82 26.15
N ASP A 206 -5.76 1.85 25.23
CA ASP A 206 -6.79 1.52 24.24
C ASP A 206 -7.23 0.03 24.28
N GLY A 207 -6.88 -0.76 25.30
CA GLY A 207 -7.23 -2.18 25.37
C GLY A 207 -6.48 -3.09 24.36
N LEU A 208 -5.54 -2.55 23.59
CA LEU A 208 -4.83 -3.24 22.51
C LEU A 208 -3.88 -4.35 23.01
N SER A 209 -3.44 -4.28 24.26
CA SER A 209 -2.65 -5.38 24.85
C SER A 209 -3.46 -6.68 24.94
N SER A 210 -4.79 -6.56 25.06
CA SER A 210 -5.75 -7.67 25.10
C SER A 210 -6.24 -8.13 23.72
N SER A 211 -5.76 -7.51 22.63
CA SER A 211 -6.19 -7.88 21.28
C SER A 211 -5.74 -9.30 20.94
N GLU A 212 -6.71 -10.19 20.73
CA GLU A 212 -6.45 -11.58 20.29
C GLU A 212 -5.61 -11.61 19.01
N TYR A 213 -5.89 -10.71 18.06
CA TYR A 213 -5.11 -10.60 16.83
C TYR A 213 -3.64 -10.26 17.11
N LEU A 214 -3.36 -9.24 17.93
CA LEU A 214 -1.99 -8.83 18.20
C LEU A 214 -1.22 -9.90 18.99
N GLN A 215 -1.86 -10.53 19.98
CA GLN A 215 -1.26 -11.63 20.74
C GLN A 215 -0.96 -12.85 19.87
N LYS A 216 -1.80 -13.12 18.86
CA LYS A 216 -1.59 -14.21 17.90
C LYS A 216 -0.43 -13.94 16.93
N TRP A 217 -0.23 -12.69 16.52
CA TRP A 217 0.67 -12.34 15.42
C TRP A 217 2.05 -11.81 15.85
N TYR A 218 2.24 -11.55 17.13
CA TYR A 218 3.48 -11.00 17.68
C TYR A 218 3.95 -11.78 18.90
N ALA A 219 5.27 -11.97 19.03
CA ALA A 219 5.85 -12.47 20.27
C ALA A 219 5.56 -11.51 21.43
N PRO A 220 5.40 -11.99 22.68
CA PRO A 220 5.04 -11.13 23.82
C PRO A 220 5.97 -9.94 24.03
N GLN A 221 7.28 -10.14 23.83
CA GLN A 221 8.27 -9.06 23.95
C GLN A 221 8.16 -8.06 22.80
N ALA A 222 8.13 -8.51 21.54
CA ALA A 222 7.91 -7.65 20.39
C ALA A 222 6.61 -6.82 20.52
N LEU A 223 5.51 -7.44 20.97
CA LEU A 223 4.25 -6.74 21.18
C LEU A 223 4.39 -5.64 22.24
N ARG A 224 5.02 -5.94 23.37
CA ARG A 224 5.31 -4.96 24.43
C ARG A 224 6.12 -3.78 23.90
N GLU A 225 7.15 -4.05 23.11
CA GLU A 225 8.02 -3.03 22.51
C GLU A 225 7.26 -2.13 21.53
N LEU A 226 6.45 -2.71 20.64
CA LEU A 226 5.64 -1.96 19.66
C LEU A 226 4.60 -1.08 20.34
N LEU A 227 3.87 -1.61 21.34
CA LEU A 227 2.86 -0.86 22.09
C LEU A 227 3.50 0.28 22.91
N THR A 228 4.66 0.01 23.53
CA THR A 228 5.42 1.03 24.26
C THR A 228 5.89 2.14 23.32
N TYR A 229 6.42 1.81 22.14
CA TYR A 229 6.83 2.79 21.13
C TYR A 229 5.64 3.66 20.70
N ARG A 230 4.49 3.04 20.39
CA ARG A 230 3.26 3.76 20.04
C ARG A 230 2.88 4.77 21.11
N ASP A 231 2.86 4.35 22.37
CA ASP A 231 2.41 5.20 23.47
C ASP A 231 3.39 6.36 23.74
N ILE A 232 4.69 6.13 23.57
CA ILE A 232 5.70 7.19 23.59
C ILE A 232 5.42 8.24 22.53
N VAL A 233 5.17 7.83 21.29
CA VAL A 233 4.89 8.77 20.18
C VAL A 233 3.55 9.49 20.38
N LYS A 234 2.53 8.78 20.87
CA LYS A 234 1.19 9.32 21.15
C LYS A 234 1.25 10.42 22.20
N GLN A 235 1.90 10.14 23.34
CA GLN A 235 1.96 11.03 24.50
C GLN A 235 3.08 12.07 24.43
N GLY A 236 4.16 11.77 23.69
CA GLY A 236 5.31 12.64 23.55
C GLY A 236 5.01 13.89 22.72
N ASP A 237 5.76 14.95 23.01
CA ASP A 237 5.80 16.14 22.18
C ASP A 237 6.89 15.98 21.12
N TYR A 238 6.47 15.56 19.92
CA TYR A 238 7.34 15.31 18.77
C TYR A 238 6.79 16.10 17.58
N GLU A 239 7.66 16.74 16.82
CA GLU A 239 7.32 17.44 15.59
C GLU A 239 7.03 16.44 14.46
N TYR A 240 7.82 15.37 14.36
CA TYR A 240 7.76 14.43 13.25
C TYR A 240 7.00 13.14 13.56
N LYS A 241 5.83 13.24 14.21
CA LYS A 241 5.00 12.07 14.59
C LYS A 241 4.64 11.16 13.42
N ASP A 242 4.32 11.71 12.25
CA ASP A 242 3.98 10.90 11.06
C ASP A 242 5.15 9.97 10.67
N LEU A 243 6.39 10.47 10.72
CA LEU A 243 7.59 9.66 10.48
C LEU A 243 7.75 8.55 11.54
N LEU A 244 7.59 8.90 12.82
CA LEU A 244 7.69 7.93 13.92
C LEU A 244 6.62 6.83 13.80
N TYR A 245 5.41 7.16 13.37
CA TYR A 245 4.38 6.14 13.09
C TYR A 245 4.68 5.29 11.85
N VAL A 246 5.32 5.84 10.81
CA VAL A 246 5.83 5.03 9.68
C VAL A 246 6.90 4.05 10.15
N ILE A 247 7.81 4.49 11.03
CA ILE A 247 8.84 3.62 11.64
C ILE A 247 8.16 2.51 12.45
N LEU A 248 7.21 2.85 13.33
CA LEU A 248 6.42 1.87 14.08
C LEU A 248 5.76 0.85 13.16
N SER A 249 5.08 1.29 12.11
CA SER A 249 4.44 0.41 11.13
C SER A 249 5.46 -0.52 10.46
N ARG A 250 6.63 0.02 10.11
CA ARG A 250 7.68 -0.76 9.46
C ARG A 250 8.25 -1.82 10.41
N SER A 251 8.49 -1.46 11.67
CA SER A 251 8.93 -2.38 12.72
C SER A 251 7.88 -3.44 13.01
N ALA A 252 6.61 -3.06 13.12
CA ALA A 252 5.50 -4.00 13.29
C ALA A 252 5.40 -5.00 12.12
N ARG A 253 5.66 -4.56 10.88
CA ARG A 253 5.72 -5.48 9.73
C ARG A 253 6.88 -6.47 9.84
N SER A 254 8.05 -6.03 10.30
CA SER A 254 9.26 -6.87 10.43
C SER A 254 9.21 -7.82 11.63
N ALA A 255 8.56 -7.40 12.73
CA ALA A 255 8.44 -8.17 13.96
C ALA A 255 7.27 -9.16 13.97
N ARG A 256 6.41 -9.13 12.94
CA ARG A 256 5.30 -10.06 12.79
C ARG A 256 5.82 -11.49 12.66
N LEU A 257 5.15 -12.43 13.33
CA LEU A 257 5.45 -13.85 13.26
C LEU A 257 5.09 -14.42 11.87
N THR A 258 5.92 -14.17 10.87
CA THR A 258 5.77 -14.68 9.52
C THR A 258 7.12 -15.03 8.92
N THR A 259 7.11 -15.72 7.78
CA THR A 259 8.33 -15.98 7.03
C THR A 259 8.85 -14.71 6.34
N HIS A 260 10.15 -14.62 6.13
CA HIS A 260 10.79 -13.51 5.39
C HIS A 260 10.25 -13.31 3.95
N TYR A 261 9.54 -14.29 3.40
CA TYR A 261 9.03 -14.29 2.03
C TYR A 261 7.51 -14.18 1.95
N ASP A 262 6.79 -14.20 3.07
CA ASP A 262 5.33 -14.08 3.14
C ASP A 262 4.92 -12.89 4.04
N LEU A 263 5.49 -11.73 3.75
CA LEU A 263 5.25 -10.51 4.56
C LEU A 263 3.95 -9.78 4.17
N ASP A 264 3.40 -10.06 2.99
CA ASP A 264 2.31 -9.28 2.44
C ASP A 264 0.94 -9.86 2.82
N PHE A 265 0.78 -11.19 2.75
CA PHE A 265 -0.51 -11.86 3.03
C PHE A 265 -0.35 -13.18 3.83
N PRO A 266 0.32 -13.16 5.00
CA PRO A 266 0.47 -14.36 5.78
C PRO A 266 -0.87 -14.86 6.29
N LYS A 267 -1.11 -16.17 6.14
CA LYS A 267 -2.35 -16.82 6.57
C LYS A 267 -2.32 -17.19 8.05
N GLU A 268 -1.18 -17.66 8.54
CA GLU A 268 -0.98 -18.13 9.90
C GLU A 268 0.35 -17.64 10.47
N PRO A 269 0.45 -17.43 11.80
CA PRO A 269 1.68 -17.05 12.43
C PRO A 269 2.70 -18.20 12.43
N VAL A 270 3.97 -17.87 12.21
CA VAL A 270 5.08 -18.83 12.26
C VAL A 270 5.76 -18.74 13.62
N THR A 271 5.64 -19.80 14.42
CA THR A 271 6.11 -19.86 15.81
C THR A 271 7.28 -20.82 16.04
N ALA A 272 7.73 -21.52 14.99
CA ALA A 272 8.83 -22.48 15.03
C ALA A 272 9.87 -22.17 13.92
N PRO A 273 11.11 -22.67 14.04
CA PRO A 273 12.13 -22.51 13.00
C PRO A 273 11.64 -22.96 11.63
N TYR A 274 12.01 -22.23 10.57
CA TYR A 274 11.58 -22.52 9.21
C TYR A 274 12.71 -22.32 8.19
N TRP A 275 12.66 -23.08 7.10
CA TRP A 275 13.60 -22.90 6.00
C TRP A 275 13.29 -21.62 5.23
N CYS A 276 14.27 -20.72 5.11
CA CYS A 276 14.14 -19.46 4.39
C CYS A 276 14.94 -19.48 3.08
N HIS A 277 14.25 -19.44 1.94
CA HIS A 277 14.91 -19.41 0.63
C HIS A 277 15.63 -18.07 0.33
N LYS A 278 15.16 -16.96 0.92
CA LYS A 278 15.83 -15.64 0.79
C LYS A 278 17.21 -15.63 1.46
N HIS A 279 17.34 -16.30 2.60
CA HIS A 279 18.60 -16.39 3.35
C HIS A 279 19.36 -17.71 3.13
N ARG A 280 18.77 -18.68 2.44
CA ARG A 280 19.30 -20.03 2.21
C ARG A 280 19.75 -20.74 3.49
N ARG A 281 18.99 -20.57 4.57
CA ARG A 281 19.24 -21.16 5.90
C ARG A 281 17.94 -21.32 6.69
N VAL A 282 18.00 -22.10 7.78
CA VAL A 282 16.94 -22.10 8.80
C VAL A 282 16.94 -20.76 9.51
N CYS A 283 15.77 -20.12 9.58
CA CYS A 283 15.55 -18.88 10.30
C CYS A 283 14.60 -19.13 11.47
N GLU A 284 14.79 -18.37 12.55
CA GLU A 284 13.93 -18.38 13.71
C GLU A 284 12.85 -17.30 13.61
N PRO A 285 11.67 -17.50 14.23
CA PRO A 285 10.69 -16.44 14.43
C PRO A 285 11.27 -15.23 15.19
N THR A 286 10.85 -14.04 14.80
CA THR A 286 11.27 -12.79 15.45
C THR A 286 10.62 -12.65 16.82
N LEU A 287 11.43 -12.46 17.87
CA LEU A 287 10.96 -12.32 19.26
C LEU A 287 10.89 -10.87 19.76
N GLU A 288 11.62 -9.96 19.09
CA GLU A 288 11.77 -8.54 19.47
C GLU A 288 11.52 -7.62 18.25
N ALA A 289 11.09 -6.40 18.49
CA ALA A 289 10.77 -5.39 17.48
C ALA A 289 11.94 -4.42 17.19
N PHE A 290 13.06 -4.55 17.90
CA PHE A 290 14.25 -3.72 17.70
C PHE A 290 15.10 -4.08 16.47
N LYS A 291 14.88 -5.27 15.88
CA LYS A 291 15.66 -5.81 14.76
C LYS A 291 15.14 -5.39 13.38
#